data_AF-A0A9J6CYV0-F1
#
_entry.id   AF-A0A9J6CYV0-F1
#
_cell.length_a   1.000
_cell.length_b   1.000
_cell.length_c   1.000
_cell.angle_alpha   90.00
_cell.angle_beta   90.00
_cell.angle_gamma   90.00
#
_symmetry.space_group_name_H-M   'P 1'
#
loop_
_entity.id
_entity.type
_entity.pdbx_description
1 polymer ?
#
loop_
_entity_poly.entity_id
_entity_poly.type
_entity_poly.pdbx_seq_one_letter_code
_entity_poly.pdbx_strand_id
1 'polypeptide(L)'
;MTAFNASLMLVTEHPTAVATAGIYTDFMEAYNAHTSSKDVVTLVEKYASLCDSYLTKVMKVTESTVSRKAEPAWVEAMACQTLLTEERNTWKLTGALLRDHLKADEFMEERGNRTMFVDGSREGSDRENCGGPHGERLVHTPGATSGRLVGKLRGA
;
A
#
# COMPACT_ATOMS: atom_id res chain seq x y z
N MET A 1 32.63 -36.38 -22.82
CA MET A 1 31.42 -35.53 -22.90
C MET A 1 30.49 -35.92 -21.76
N THR A 2 30.56 -35.25 -20.61
CA THR A 2 29.76 -35.57 -19.40
C THR A 2 29.20 -34.28 -18.75
N ALA A 3 28.83 -33.29 -19.57
CA ALA A 3 28.29 -32.02 -19.10
C ALA A 3 26.75 -32.01 -18.94
N PHE A 4 26.04 -33.06 -19.38
CA PHE A 4 24.57 -33.07 -19.39
C PHE A 4 23.93 -33.54 -18.06
N ASN A 5 24.71 -34.08 -17.12
CA ASN A 5 24.17 -34.67 -15.89
C ASN A 5 24.23 -33.76 -14.66
N ALA A 6 25.11 -32.75 -14.63
CA ALA A 6 25.25 -31.87 -13.47
C ALA A 6 24.04 -30.94 -13.31
N SER A 7 23.55 -30.34 -14.40
CA SER A 7 22.36 -29.49 -14.38
C SER A 7 21.08 -30.27 -14.06
N LEU A 8 20.98 -31.53 -14.50
CA LEU A 8 19.85 -32.39 -14.18
C LEU A 8 19.88 -32.83 -12.71
N MET A 9 21.06 -33.13 -12.13
CA MET A 9 21.18 -33.43 -10.69
C MET A 9 20.89 -32.22 -9.79
N LEU A 10 21.34 -31.02 -10.16
CA LEU A 10 21.02 -29.81 -9.39
C LEU A 10 19.52 -29.49 -9.36
N VAL A 11 18.82 -29.75 -10.47
CA VAL A 11 17.35 -29.67 -10.53
C VAL A 11 16.69 -30.68 -9.59
N THR A 12 17.32 -31.83 -9.33
CA THR A 12 16.78 -32.84 -8.41
C THR A 12 17.05 -32.55 -6.93
N GLU A 13 18.10 -31.80 -6.60
CA GLU A 13 18.48 -31.52 -5.21
C GLU A 13 17.88 -30.21 -4.68
N HIS A 14 17.82 -29.15 -5.51
CA HIS A 14 17.32 -27.83 -5.10
C HIS A 14 16.36 -27.20 -6.13
N PRO A 15 15.20 -27.83 -6.38
CA PRO A 15 14.27 -27.38 -7.43
C PRO A 15 13.72 -25.97 -7.17
N THR A 16 13.52 -25.60 -5.91
CA THR A 16 13.04 -24.26 -5.51
C THR A 16 14.08 -23.18 -5.81
N ALA A 17 15.35 -23.42 -5.48
CA ALA A 17 16.44 -22.50 -5.79
C ALA A 17 16.61 -22.29 -7.31
N VAL A 18 16.47 -23.35 -8.10
CA VAL A 18 16.50 -23.26 -9.57
C VAL A 18 15.31 -22.44 -10.08
N ALA A 19 14.10 -22.67 -9.56
CA ALA A 19 12.91 -21.94 -9.96
C ALA A 19 13.00 -20.42 -9.70
N THR A 20 13.80 -20.02 -8.70
CA THR A 20 13.99 -18.63 -8.28
C THR A 20 15.34 -18.02 -8.69
N ALA A 21 16.20 -18.76 -9.41
CA ALA A 21 17.58 -18.39 -9.71
C ALA A 21 17.80 -17.07 -10.51
N GLY A 22 16.73 -16.42 -10.97
CA GLY A 22 16.79 -15.13 -11.68
C GLY A 22 16.10 -13.98 -10.94
N ILE A 23 15.50 -14.21 -9.77
CA ILE A 23 14.57 -13.24 -9.18
C ILE A 23 15.24 -11.89 -8.93
N TYR A 24 16.44 -11.88 -8.37
CA TYR A 24 17.19 -10.64 -8.13
C TYR A 24 17.49 -9.91 -9.44
N THR A 25 17.97 -10.63 -10.45
CA THR A 25 18.32 -10.05 -11.76
C THR A 25 17.11 -9.40 -12.41
N ASP A 26 15.95 -10.08 -12.44
CA ASP A 26 14.73 -9.54 -13.04
C ASP A 26 14.24 -8.27 -12.32
N PHE A 27 14.36 -8.22 -10.99
CA PHE A 27 14.03 -7.03 -10.21
C PHE A 27 14.98 -5.87 -10.54
N MET A 28 16.28 -6.13 -10.60
CA MET A 28 17.26 -5.11 -10.94
C MET A 28 17.14 -4.63 -12.38
N GLU A 29 16.81 -5.52 -13.32
CA GLU A 29 16.51 -5.14 -14.70
C GLU A 29 15.28 -4.23 -14.78
N ALA A 30 14.20 -4.58 -14.06
CA ALA A 30 13.02 -3.73 -13.96
C ALA A 30 13.33 -2.36 -13.35
N TYR A 31 14.17 -2.32 -12.32
CA TYR A 31 14.66 -1.08 -11.70
C TYR A 31 15.46 -0.22 -12.68
N ASN A 32 16.47 -0.81 -13.33
CA ASN A 32 17.37 -0.10 -14.23
C ASN A 32 16.67 0.37 -15.51
N ALA A 33 15.66 -0.36 -15.98
CA ALA A 33 14.84 0.03 -17.12
C ALA A 33 13.83 1.16 -16.77
N HIS A 34 13.57 1.39 -15.49
CA HIS A 34 12.63 2.41 -15.04
C HIS A 34 13.29 3.80 -15.03
N THR A 35 12.94 4.64 -16.00
CA THR A 35 13.55 5.96 -16.21
C THR A 35 12.74 7.11 -15.62
N SER A 36 11.48 6.89 -15.26
CA SER A 36 10.56 7.94 -14.84
C SER A 36 10.45 8.03 -13.32
N SER A 37 11.17 8.97 -12.71
CA SER A 37 11.06 9.22 -11.26
C SER A 37 9.65 9.65 -10.80
N LYS A 38 8.77 10.05 -11.73
CA LYS A 38 7.39 10.47 -11.45
C LYS A 38 6.39 9.32 -11.49
N ASP A 39 6.79 8.15 -11.96
CA ASP A 39 5.89 7.01 -12.16
C ASP A 39 6.33 5.77 -11.37
N VAL A 40 6.77 5.98 -10.13
CA VAL A 40 7.23 4.91 -9.23
C VAL A 40 6.15 3.84 -9.02
N VAL A 41 4.87 4.18 -9.19
CA VAL A 41 3.76 3.24 -9.09
C VAL A 41 3.88 2.11 -10.12
N THR A 42 4.27 2.40 -11.36
CA THR A 42 4.42 1.35 -12.37
C THR A 42 5.59 0.42 -12.10
N LEU A 43 6.67 0.91 -11.48
CA LEU A 43 7.77 0.06 -11.00
C LEU A 43 7.29 -0.90 -9.90
N VAL A 44 6.52 -0.39 -8.94
CA VAL A 44 5.96 -1.22 -7.85
C VAL A 44 4.99 -2.28 -8.40
N GLU A 45 4.16 -1.93 -9.37
CA GLU A 45 3.30 -2.89 -10.07
C GLU A 45 4.11 -3.94 -10.83
N LYS A 46 5.22 -3.53 -11.45
CA LYS A 46 6.14 -4.45 -12.12
C LYS A 46 6.74 -5.45 -11.15
N TYR A 47 7.18 -5.02 -9.96
CA TYR A 47 7.67 -5.92 -8.91
C TYR A 47 6.62 -6.93 -8.46
N ALA A 48 5.37 -6.50 -8.24
CA ALA A 48 4.29 -7.42 -7.92
C ALA A 48 4.07 -8.47 -9.02
N SER A 49 4.15 -8.06 -10.30
CA SER A 49 4.03 -8.99 -11.44
C SER A 49 5.19 -9.98 -11.55
N LEU A 50 6.41 -9.57 -11.17
CA LEU A 50 7.56 -10.47 -11.11
C LEU A 50 7.33 -11.53 -10.02
N CYS A 51 6.87 -11.14 -8.84
CA CYS A 51 6.50 -12.11 -7.82
C CYS A 51 5.43 -13.10 -8.31
N ASP A 52 4.40 -12.65 -9.03
CA ASP A 52 3.37 -13.53 -9.60
C ASP A 52 3.98 -14.56 -10.60
N SER A 53 4.96 -14.14 -11.42
CA SER A 53 5.71 -15.03 -12.32
C SER A 53 6.51 -16.08 -11.55
N TYR A 54 7.24 -15.68 -10.51
CA TYR A 54 8.02 -16.60 -9.68
C TYR A 54 7.15 -17.53 -8.84
N LEU A 55 6.02 -17.05 -8.32
CA LEU A 55 5.02 -17.88 -7.65
C LEU A 55 4.52 -18.99 -8.57
N THR A 56 4.24 -18.67 -9.83
CA THR A 56 3.81 -19.68 -10.82
C THR A 56 4.87 -20.77 -11.01
N LYS A 57 6.16 -20.42 -11.00
CA LYS A 57 7.26 -21.39 -11.10
C LYS A 57 7.35 -22.25 -9.84
N VAL A 58 7.29 -21.65 -8.65
CA VAL A 58 7.37 -22.36 -7.37
C VAL A 58 6.16 -23.25 -7.14
N MET A 59 4.95 -22.83 -7.53
CA MET A 59 3.75 -23.67 -7.47
C MET A 59 3.91 -24.96 -8.27
N LYS A 60 4.50 -24.90 -9.46
CA LYS A 60 4.82 -26.11 -10.26
C LYS A 60 5.80 -27.03 -9.54
N VAL A 61 6.78 -26.47 -8.82
CA VAL A 61 7.71 -27.26 -7.98
C VAL A 61 6.94 -27.94 -6.83
N THR A 62 6.11 -27.19 -6.11
CA THR A 62 5.27 -27.72 -5.03
C THR A 62 4.34 -28.83 -5.51
N GLU A 63 3.70 -28.66 -6.67
CA GLU A 63 2.84 -29.67 -7.31
C GLU A 63 3.64 -30.92 -7.70
N SER A 64 4.83 -30.76 -8.26
CA SER A 64 5.70 -31.88 -8.64
C SER A 64 6.23 -32.68 -7.45
N THR A 65 6.30 -32.05 -6.26
CA THR A 65 6.79 -32.65 -5.02
C THR A 65 5.66 -33.05 -4.07
N VAL A 66 4.39 -32.93 -4.47
CA VAL A 66 3.22 -33.17 -3.61
C VAL A 66 3.10 -34.62 -3.12
N SER A 67 3.65 -35.58 -3.86
CA SER A 67 3.71 -36.99 -3.46
C SER A 67 4.75 -37.25 -2.36
N ARG A 68 5.63 -36.28 -2.09
CA ARG A 68 6.73 -36.30 -1.12
C ARG A 68 6.50 -35.29 0.00
N LYS A 69 5.24 -35.15 0.45
CA LYS A 69 4.90 -34.34 1.62
C LYS A 69 5.73 -34.81 2.82
N ALA A 70 6.35 -33.86 3.51
CA ALA A 70 7.35 -34.03 4.58
C ALA A 70 8.82 -34.19 4.14
N GLU A 71 9.12 -34.31 2.84
CA GLU A 71 10.51 -34.17 2.38
C GLU A 71 10.96 -32.70 2.50
N PRO A 72 12.24 -32.45 2.82
CA PRO A 72 12.78 -31.09 2.97
C PRO A 72 12.51 -30.20 1.75
N ALA A 73 12.61 -30.75 0.54
CA ALA A 73 12.35 -30.01 -0.70
C ALA A 73 10.90 -29.53 -0.83
N TRP A 74 9.91 -30.31 -0.36
CA TRP A 74 8.51 -29.89 -0.36
C TRP A 74 8.27 -28.79 0.67
N VAL A 75 8.85 -28.94 1.87
CA VAL A 75 8.76 -27.93 2.94
C VAL A 75 9.39 -26.61 2.49
N GLU A 76 10.56 -26.67 1.85
CA GLU A 76 11.25 -25.51 1.27
C GLU A 76 10.40 -24.83 0.18
N ALA A 77 9.83 -25.60 -0.75
CA ALA A 77 8.97 -25.05 -1.80
C ALA A 77 7.73 -24.34 -1.22
N MET A 78 7.08 -24.93 -0.22
CA MET A 78 5.96 -24.31 0.48
C MET A 78 6.37 -23.02 1.22
N ALA A 79 7.51 -23.03 1.91
CA ALA A 79 8.02 -21.84 2.59
C ALA A 79 8.32 -20.72 1.58
N CYS A 80 8.97 -21.04 0.45
CA CYS A 80 9.24 -20.08 -0.62
C CYS A 80 7.95 -19.54 -1.25
N GLN A 81 6.94 -20.40 -1.46
CA GLN A 81 5.64 -19.99 -1.96
C GLN A 81 4.93 -19.01 -1.01
N THR A 82 5.01 -19.23 0.30
CA THR A 82 4.49 -18.32 1.32
C THR A 82 5.22 -16.97 1.27
N LEU A 83 6.55 -16.98 1.31
CA LEU A 83 7.34 -15.74 1.28
C LEU A 83 7.08 -14.91 0.01
N LEU A 84 7.06 -15.54 -1.16
CA LEU A 84 6.75 -14.83 -2.41
C LEU A 84 5.30 -14.32 -2.45
N THR A 85 4.37 -14.99 -1.77
CA THR A 85 2.99 -14.53 -1.66
C THR A 85 2.90 -13.28 -0.81
N GLU A 86 3.59 -13.26 0.33
CA GLU A 86 3.69 -12.12 1.22
C GLU A 86 4.38 -10.94 0.53
N GLU A 87 5.51 -11.18 -0.13
CA GLU A 87 6.25 -10.16 -0.90
C GLU A 87 5.38 -9.51 -1.98
N ARG A 88 4.68 -10.33 -2.77
CA ARG A 88 3.72 -9.87 -3.79
C ARG A 88 2.60 -9.02 -3.20
N ASN A 89 2.10 -9.39 -2.02
CA ASN A 89 1.06 -8.64 -1.32
C ASN A 89 1.62 -7.30 -0.79
N THR A 90 2.85 -7.29 -0.29
CA THR A 90 3.56 -6.08 0.14
C THR A 90 3.71 -5.08 -1.01
N TRP A 91 4.09 -5.54 -2.21
CA TRP A 91 4.17 -4.65 -3.39
C TRP A 91 2.79 -4.12 -3.79
N LYS A 92 1.74 -4.96 -3.80
CA LYS A 92 0.38 -4.52 -4.11
C LYS A 92 -0.14 -3.48 -3.11
N LEU A 93 0.10 -3.71 -1.81
CA LEU A 93 -0.29 -2.78 -0.75
C LEU A 93 0.48 -1.46 -0.87
N THR A 94 1.81 -1.52 -1.06
CA THR A 94 2.65 -0.35 -1.26
C THR A 94 2.18 0.48 -2.45
N GLY A 95 1.86 -0.16 -3.58
CA GLY A 95 1.33 0.51 -4.76
C GLY A 95 -0.03 1.18 -4.51
N ALA A 96 -0.91 0.54 -3.74
CA ALA A 96 -2.19 1.13 -3.35
C ALA A 96 -2.01 2.38 -2.49
N LEU A 97 -1.18 2.28 -1.44
CA LEU A 97 -0.88 3.40 -0.55
C LEU A 97 -0.22 4.57 -1.30
N LEU A 98 0.76 4.30 -2.16
CA LEU A 98 1.42 5.34 -2.97
C LEU A 98 0.43 6.07 -3.88
N ARG A 99 -0.48 5.35 -4.53
CA ARG A 99 -1.53 5.99 -5.35
C ARG A 99 -2.46 6.87 -4.52
N ASP A 100 -2.83 6.42 -3.33
CA ASP A 100 -3.71 7.19 -2.45
C ASP A 100 -3.01 8.48 -1.98
N HIS A 101 -1.72 8.42 -1.67
CA HIS A 101 -0.90 9.59 -1.33
C HIS A 101 -0.76 10.57 -2.50
N LEU A 102 -0.40 10.09 -3.69
CA LEU A 102 -0.24 10.95 -4.87
C LEU A 102 -1.54 11.68 -5.24
N LYS A 103 -2.67 10.99 -5.17
CA LYS A 103 -3.98 11.61 -5.37
C LYS A 103 -4.28 12.68 -4.31
N ALA A 104 -3.99 12.39 -3.04
CA ALA A 104 -4.23 13.35 -1.97
C ALA A 104 -3.39 14.62 -2.15
N ASP A 105 -2.15 14.49 -2.58
CA ASP A 105 -1.26 15.63 -2.88
C ASP A 105 -1.78 16.43 -4.07
N GLU A 106 -2.21 15.78 -5.16
CA GLU A 106 -2.87 16.44 -6.30
C GLU A 106 -4.10 17.24 -5.87
N PHE A 107 -4.96 16.68 -5.01
CA PHE A 107 -6.14 17.37 -4.46
C PHE A 107 -5.76 18.60 -3.60
N MET A 108 -4.65 18.55 -2.88
CA MET A 108 -4.20 19.65 -2.00
C MET A 108 -3.54 20.77 -2.80
N GLU A 109 -2.73 20.45 -3.81
CA GLU A 109 -2.13 21.44 -4.73
C GLU A 109 -3.20 22.19 -5.54
N GLU A 110 -4.22 21.48 -6.05
CA GLU A 110 -5.32 22.10 -6.79
C GLU A 110 -6.15 23.06 -5.92
N ARG A 111 -6.32 22.74 -4.62
CA ARG A 111 -7.06 23.58 -3.67
C ARG A 111 -6.29 24.82 -3.23
N GLY A 112 -4.96 24.71 -3.08
CA GLY A 112 -4.09 25.84 -2.72
C GLY A 112 -3.99 26.91 -3.82
N ASN A 113 -4.18 26.53 -5.07
CA ASN A 113 -4.13 27.45 -6.22
C ASN A 113 -5.45 28.21 -6.44
N ARG A 114 -6.55 27.77 -5.81
CA ARG A 114 -7.90 28.33 -5.99
C ARG A 114 -8.30 29.39 -4.97
N THR A 115 -7.50 29.62 -3.92
CA THR A 115 -7.84 30.52 -2.81
C THR A 115 -7.14 31.90 -2.86
N MET A 116 -6.31 32.18 -3.87
CA MET A 116 -5.48 33.41 -3.90
C MET A 116 -5.88 34.47 -4.95
N PHE A 117 -7.03 34.32 -5.63
CA PHE A 117 -7.58 35.36 -6.51
C PHE A 117 -9.08 35.58 -6.21
N VAL A 118 -9.38 36.15 -5.05
CA VAL A 118 -10.56 37.02 -4.91
C VAL A 118 -10.00 38.43 -4.82
N ASP A 119 -9.85 39.03 -5.99
CA ASP A 119 -9.47 40.42 -6.19
C ASP A 119 -10.45 41.34 -5.45
N GLY A 120 -9.88 42.36 -4.82
CA GLY A 120 -10.60 43.37 -4.07
C GLY A 120 -11.27 44.39 -4.99
N SER A 121 -12.00 45.30 -4.34
CA SER A 121 -12.62 46.51 -4.87
C SER A 121 -14.06 46.35 -5.36
N ARG A 122 -15.00 46.58 -4.43
CA ARG A 122 -16.19 47.39 -4.76
C ARG A 122 -16.69 48.16 -3.55
N GLU A 123 -16.18 49.40 -3.49
CA GLU A 123 -16.86 50.66 -3.17
C GLU A 123 -17.80 50.72 -1.96
N GLY A 124 -17.44 51.62 -1.04
CA GLY A 124 -18.31 52.05 0.04
C GLY A 124 -19.61 52.69 -0.47
N SER A 125 -20.65 52.55 0.34
CA SER A 125 -21.76 53.48 0.33
C SER A 125 -22.27 53.61 1.76
N ASP A 126 -21.91 54.73 2.37
CA ASP A 126 -22.56 55.24 3.56
C ASP A 126 -24.08 55.30 3.35
N ARG A 127 -24.82 54.82 4.34
CA ARG A 127 -26.13 55.38 4.68
C ARG A 127 -26.45 55.10 6.14
N GLU A 128 -26.14 56.09 6.97
CA GLU A 128 -26.89 56.36 8.20
C GLU A 128 -28.40 56.47 7.87
N ASN A 129 -29.29 55.95 8.72
CA ASN A 129 -30.26 56.79 9.46
C ASN A 129 -31.16 55.99 10.44
N CYS A 130 -31.06 56.37 11.72
CA CYS A 130 -32.09 56.53 12.77
C CYS A 130 -33.12 55.44 13.17
N GLY A 131 -33.12 55.14 14.49
CA GLY A 131 -34.35 54.87 15.27
C GLY A 131 -34.19 53.87 16.43
N GLY A 132 -33.85 54.33 17.65
CA GLY A 132 -33.96 53.53 18.90
C GLY A 132 -35.35 53.62 19.55
N PRO A 133 -35.53 53.37 20.88
CA PRO A 133 -34.89 52.42 21.80
C PRO A 133 -35.96 51.58 22.59
N HIS A 134 -35.52 50.83 23.62
CA HIS A 134 -36.27 50.16 24.73
C HIS A 134 -36.49 48.63 24.71
N GLY A 135 -36.24 48.03 25.88
CA GLY A 135 -36.77 46.72 26.32
C GLY A 135 -35.69 45.67 26.57
N GLU A 136 -34.94 45.76 27.68
CA GLU A 136 -35.16 44.96 28.89
C GLU A 136 -34.80 43.46 28.80
N ARG A 137 -33.80 43.09 29.63
CA ARG A 137 -33.64 41.83 30.39
C ARG A 137 -34.11 40.52 29.76
N LEU A 138 -33.21 39.53 29.70
CA LEU A 138 -33.17 38.53 30.77
C LEU A 138 -31.82 37.79 30.77
N VAL A 139 -31.26 37.71 31.97
CA VAL A 139 -30.13 36.88 32.37
C VAL A 139 -30.66 35.46 32.60
N HIS A 140 -30.00 34.42 32.08
CA HIS A 140 -29.93 33.10 32.70
C HIS A 140 -28.85 32.23 32.01
N THR A 141 -27.69 32.10 32.65
CA THR A 141 -27.03 30.80 32.85
C THR A 141 -27.48 30.28 34.24
N PRO A 142 -27.12 29.08 34.77
CA PRO A 142 -26.30 27.97 34.28
C PRO A 142 -26.96 26.58 34.51
N GLY A 143 -26.28 25.46 34.19
CA GLY A 143 -26.71 24.15 34.73
C GLY A 143 -26.01 22.92 34.14
N ALA A 144 -25.06 22.37 34.89
CA ALA A 144 -24.29 21.16 34.61
C ALA A 144 -25.00 19.86 35.05
N THR A 145 -24.67 18.71 34.44
CA THR A 145 -24.59 17.36 35.09
C THR A 145 -24.01 16.37 34.06
N SER A 146 -22.78 15.86 34.21
CA SER A 146 -22.33 14.71 35.02
C SER A 146 -22.98 13.37 34.60
N GLY A 147 -22.15 12.40 34.19
CA GLY A 147 -22.61 11.06 33.83
C GLY A 147 -21.50 10.08 33.41
N ARG A 148 -20.57 9.83 34.34
CA ARG A 148 -19.58 8.74 34.30
C ARG A 148 -20.29 7.38 34.30
N LEU A 149 -19.90 6.43 33.44
CA LEU A 149 -20.10 5.00 33.73
C LEU A 149 -18.91 4.16 33.23
N VAL A 150 -18.24 3.59 34.24
CA VAL A 150 -17.22 2.56 34.18
C VAL A 150 -17.92 1.21 34.02
N GLY A 151 -17.44 0.36 33.12
CA GLY A 151 -17.88 -1.02 32.99
C GLY A 151 -16.67 -1.93 32.74
N LYS A 152 -16.26 -2.63 33.78
CA LYS A 152 -15.09 -3.52 33.91
C LYS A 152 -15.61 -4.96 34.00
N LEU A 153 -14.76 -5.95 33.66
CA LEU A 153 -14.82 -7.39 34.03
C LEU A 153 -15.87 -8.21 33.25
N ARG A 154 -15.72 -9.49 32.90
CA ARG A 154 -14.84 -10.66 33.19
C ARG A 154 -15.09 -11.63 32.00
N GLY A 155 -14.21 -12.51 31.56
CA GLY A 155 -13.54 -13.58 32.29
C GLY A 155 -14.11 -14.94 31.85
N ALA A 156 -13.29 -15.75 31.18
CA ALA A 156 -13.22 -17.22 31.19
C ALA A 156 -12.03 -17.64 30.33
#